data_AF-A0A955R432-F1
#
_entry.id   AF-A0A955R432-F1
#
_cell.length_a   1.000
_cell.length_b   1.000
_cell.length_c   1.000
_cell.angle_alpha   90.00
_cell.angle_beta   90.00
_cell.angle_gamma   90.00
#
_symmetry.space_group_name_H-M   'P 1'
#
loop_
_entity.id
_entity.type
_entity.pdbx_description
1 polymer ?
#
loop_
_entity_poly.entity_id
_entity_poly.type
_entity_poly.pdbx_seq_one_letter_code
_entity_poly.pdbx_strand_id
1 'polypeptide(L)'
;PAINVGLSVSRVGGAAQIKGMKQVAGQLRLDLAQYREMAAFAQFGSDLDPATQAQLHRGERLVELLKQGQYKPLNVVQQIISIFSGVRGMIDDIKPADVQRFEAGLLNFLEEKHKDLLDTIAKEKKLDDATEEKLKAAITAFKELF
;
A
#
# COMPACT_ATOMS: atom_id res chain seq x y z
N PRO A 1 -4.67 -5.73 12.03
CA PRO A 1 -4.63 -5.55 13.51
C PRO A 1 -5.19 -4.18 13.92
N ALA A 2 -5.73 -4.03 15.14
CA ALA A 2 -6.32 -2.77 15.61
C ALA A 2 -5.25 -1.77 16.12
N ILE A 3 -4.44 -1.23 15.21
CA ILE A 3 -3.33 -0.31 15.52
C ILE A 3 -3.76 1.13 15.24
N ASN A 4 -3.53 2.03 16.21
CA ASN A 4 -3.73 3.46 16.00
C ASN A 4 -2.43 4.12 15.49
N VAL A 5 -2.34 4.31 14.18
CA VAL A 5 -1.16 4.89 13.49
C VAL A 5 -0.73 6.27 14.02
N GLY A 6 -1.69 7.12 14.41
CA GLY A 6 -1.41 8.49 14.88
C GLY A 6 -0.83 8.57 16.29
N LEU A 7 -1.09 7.57 17.14
CA LEU A 7 -0.50 7.47 18.48
C LEU A 7 0.74 6.56 18.50
N SER A 8 0.87 5.68 17.51
CA SER A 8 1.95 4.71 17.43
C SER A 8 3.19 5.34 16.80
N VAL A 9 4.29 5.35 17.54
CA VAL A 9 5.57 5.90 17.06
C VAL A 9 6.73 4.94 17.34
N SER A 10 7.73 4.97 16.46
CA SER A 10 9.01 4.28 16.66
C SER A 10 10.12 5.31 16.88
N ARG A 11 10.90 5.14 17.94
CA ARG A 11 12.06 6.00 18.25
C ARG A 11 13.26 5.73 17.33
N VAL A 12 13.35 4.52 16.75
CA VAL A 12 14.40 4.16 15.79
C VAL A 12 13.99 4.57 14.37
N GLY A 13 12.70 4.49 14.06
CA GLY A 13 12.14 4.93 12.78
C GLY A 13 12.72 4.19 11.57
N GLY A 14 12.91 4.92 10.47
CA GLY A 14 13.36 4.35 9.19
C GLY A 14 14.79 3.78 9.20
N ALA A 15 15.58 3.99 10.26
CA ALA A 15 16.91 3.39 10.39
C ALA A 15 16.86 1.86 10.57
N ALA A 16 15.74 1.32 11.09
CA ALA A 16 15.52 -0.12 11.22
C ALA A 16 14.91 -0.77 9.97
N GLN A 17 14.58 0.01 8.93
CA GLN A 17 13.90 -0.49 7.74
C GLN A 17 14.90 -0.76 6.61
N ILE A 18 14.63 -1.82 5.83
CA ILE A 18 15.32 -2.00 4.55
C ILE A 18 14.92 -0.90 3.57
N LYS A 19 15.78 -0.60 2.60
CA LYS A 19 15.62 0.54 1.69
C LYS A 19 14.28 0.52 0.94
N GLY A 20 13.87 -0.64 0.43
CA GLY A 20 12.59 -0.81 -0.27
C GLY A 20 11.38 -0.48 0.61
N MET A 21 11.38 -0.93 1.86
CA MET A 21 10.32 -0.59 2.82
C MET A 21 10.31 0.91 3.11
N LYS A 22 11.48 1.53 3.29
CA LYS A 22 11.58 2.97 3.53
C LYS A 22 11.03 3.80 2.36
N GLN A 23 11.23 3.35 1.12
CA GLN A 23 10.74 4.03 -0.08
C GLN A 23 9.21 4.10 -0.14
N VAL A 24 8.51 3.06 0.33
CA VAL A 24 7.04 3.01 0.30
C VAL A 24 6.39 3.50 1.60
N ALA A 25 7.00 3.20 2.76
CA ALA A 25 6.44 3.54 4.07
C ALA A 25 6.44 5.05 4.37
N GLY A 26 7.37 5.80 3.78
CA GLY A 26 7.41 7.26 3.92
C GLY A 26 6.15 7.92 3.37
N GLN A 27 5.77 7.56 2.14
CA GLN A 27 4.56 8.06 1.50
C GLN A 27 3.31 7.56 2.23
N LEU A 28 3.27 6.28 2.61
CA LEU A 28 2.16 5.69 3.36
C LEU A 28 1.82 6.49 4.63
N ARG A 29 2.84 6.89 5.39
CA ARG A 29 2.65 7.67 6.62
C ARG A 29 2.07 9.05 6.33
N LEU A 30 2.52 9.70 5.25
CA LEU A 30 2.00 11.01 4.84
C LEU A 30 0.53 10.91 4.43
N ASP A 31 0.21 9.95 3.56
CA ASP A 31 -1.14 9.74 3.05
C ASP A 31 -2.13 9.44 4.18
N LEU A 32 -1.75 8.57 5.13
CA LEU A 32 -2.61 8.22 6.27
C LEU A 32 -2.77 9.37 7.28
N ALA A 33 -1.77 10.23 7.44
CA ALA A 33 -1.88 11.42 8.29
C ALA A 33 -2.88 12.41 7.70
N GLN A 34 -2.72 12.72 6.41
CA GLN A 34 -3.62 13.63 5.71
C GLN A 34 -5.04 13.07 5.64
N TYR A 35 -5.20 11.77 5.36
CA TYR A 35 -6.51 11.10 5.38
C TYR A 35 -7.24 11.31 6.72
N ARG A 36 -6.55 11.20 7.86
CA ARG A 36 -7.17 11.39 9.17
C ARG A 36 -7.62 12.82 9.42
N GLU A 37 -6.81 13.80 9.02
CA GLU A 37 -7.16 15.22 9.13
C GLU A 37 -8.40 15.52 8.28
N MET A 38 -8.46 14.98 7.06
CA MET A 38 -9.54 15.23 6.13
C MET A 38 -10.81 14.44 6.47
N ALA A 39 -10.69 13.21 6.96
CA ALA A 39 -11.84 12.40 7.34
C ALA A 39 -12.61 13.04 8.51
N ALA A 40 -11.92 13.73 9.42
CA ALA A 40 -12.56 14.52 10.46
C ALA A 40 -13.29 15.75 9.89
N PHE A 41 -12.69 16.42 8.89
CA PHE A 41 -13.30 17.59 8.24
C PHE A 41 -14.51 17.23 7.37
N ALA A 42 -14.43 16.12 6.64
CA ALA A 42 -15.48 15.60 5.76
C ALA A 42 -16.78 15.24 6.52
N GLN A 43 -16.72 15.03 7.84
CA GLN A 43 -17.91 14.83 8.67
C GLN A 43 -18.77 16.10 8.81
N PHE A 44 -18.22 17.28 8.53
CA PHE A 44 -18.86 18.58 8.76
C PHE A 44 -19.09 19.40 7.48
N GLY A 45 -18.53 19.02 6.33
CA GLY A 45 -18.62 19.76 5.08
C GLY A 45 -19.21 18.93 3.93
N SER A 46 -20.15 19.49 3.18
CA SER A 46 -20.85 18.81 2.07
C SER A 46 -20.12 18.89 0.73
N ASP A 47 -19.24 19.88 0.53
CA ASP A 47 -18.53 20.09 -0.73
C ASP A 47 -17.03 20.01 -0.53
N LEU A 48 -16.46 18.88 -0.95
CA LEU A 48 -15.02 18.67 -1.01
C LEU A 48 -14.58 18.82 -2.47
N ASP A 49 -13.49 19.55 -2.70
CA ASP A 49 -12.90 19.63 -4.03
C ASP A 49 -12.40 18.25 -4.51
N PRO A 50 -12.23 18.04 -5.82
CA PRO A 50 -11.85 16.73 -6.36
C PRO A 50 -10.53 16.18 -5.83
N ALA A 51 -9.55 17.02 -5.49
CA ALA A 51 -8.27 16.56 -4.95
C ALA A 51 -8.45 16.04 -3.52
N THR A 52 -9.25 16.74 -2.72
CA THR A 52 -9.64 16.34 -1.37
C THR A 52 -10.40 15.02 -1.37
N GLN A 53 -11.33 14.82 -2.32
CA GLN A 53 -12.03 13.55 -2.49
C GLN A 53 -11.09 12.41 -2.87
N ALA A 54 -10.19 12.62 -3.83
CA ALA A 54 -9.22 11.61 -4.24
C ALA A 54 -8.32 11.17 -3.09
N GLN A 55 -7.90 12.11 -2.25
CA GLN A 55 -7.08 11.84 -1.07
C GLN A 55 -7.83 11.03 -0.01
N LEU A 56 -9.09 11.35 0.24
CA LEU A 56 -9.96 10.55 1.12
C LEU A 56 -10.12 9.13 0.61
N HIS A 57 -10.44 8.98 -0.68
CA HIS A 57 -10.63 7.69 -1.32
C HIS A 57 -9.37 6.82 -1.23
N ARG A 58 -8.18 7.37 -1.51
CA ARG A 58 -6.92 6.64 -1.34
C ARG A 58 -6.71 6.23 0.12
N GLY A 59 -6.92 7.15 1.05
CA GLY A 59 -6.77 6.89 2.48
C GLY A 59 -7.64 5.74 2.99
N GLU A 60 -8.90 5.67 2.56
CA GLU A 60 -9.80 4.55 2.86
C GLU A 60 -9.20 3.21 2.43
N ARG A 61 -8.67 3.12 1.20
CA ARG A 61 -8.08 1.90 0.66
C ARG A 61 -6.77 1.54 1.35
N LEU A 62 -5.94 2.52 1.69
CA LEU A 62 -4.73 2.30 2.50
C LEU A 62 -5.07 1.74 3.89
N VAL A 63 -6.16 2.18 4.51
CA VAL A 63 -6.61 1.63 5.80
C VAL A 63 -7.06 0.17 5.64
N GLU A 64 -7.82 -0.16 4.59
CA GLU A 64 -8.21 -1.54 4.30
C GLU A 64 -7.00 -2.44 4.01
N LEU A 65 -6.03 -1.95 3.24
CA LEU A 65 -4.81 -2.66 2.88
C LEU A 65 -3.97 -3.05 4.10
N LEU A 66 -3.95 -2.22 5.16
CA LEU A 66 -3.20 -2.51 6.38
C LEU A 66 -3.90 -3.51 7.32
N LYS A 67 -5.10 -3.98 6.98
CA LYS A 67 -5.80 -5.00 7.75
C LYS A 67 -5.27 -6.38 7.39
N GLN A 68 -4.54 -6.98 8.34
CA GLN A 68 -4.02 -8.34 8.22
C GLN A 68 -4.72 -9.29 9.19
N GLY A 69 -5.08 -10.48 8.69
CA GLY A 69 -5.64 -11.57 9.48
C GLY A 69 -4.61 -12.23 10.40
N GLN A 70 -5.09 -12.89 11.45
CA GLN A 70 -4.21 -13.59 12.40
C GLN A 70 -3.51 -14.79 11.73
N TYR A 71 -2.28 -15.09 12.16
CA TYR A 71 -1.47 -16.24 11.69
C TYR A 71 -1.13 -16.23 10.19
N LYS A 72 -1.26 -15.09 9.52
CA LYS A 72 -0.90 -14.92 8.11
C LYS A 72 0.26 -13.93 7.95
N PRO A 73 1.46 -14.19 8.50
CA PRO A 73 2.58 -13.27 8.37
C PRO A 73 2.96 -13.10 6.89
N LEU A 74 3.07 -11.84 6.44
CA LEU A 74 3.63 -11.52 5.14
C LEU A 74 5.15 -11.34 5.27
N ASN A 75 5.90 -11.85 4.30
CA ASN A 75 7.32 -11.53 4.20
C ASN A 75 7.50 -10.05 3.80
N VAL A 76 8.72 -9.52 3.99
CA VAL A 76 8.96 -8.08 3.76
C VAL A 76 8.75 -7.65 2.31
N VAL A 77 8.98 -8.53 1.33
CA VAL A 77 8.79 -8.24 -0.09
C VAL A 77 7.31 -8.14 -0.43
N GLN A 78 6.50 -9.07 0.06
CA GLN A 78 5.04 -9.03 -0.05
C GLN A 78 4.48 -7.74 0.58
N GLN A 79 4.97 -7.35 1.76
CA GLN A 79 4.57 -6.10 2.40
C GLN A 79 4.93 -4.87 1.56
N ILE A 80 6.13 -4.84 0.98
CA ILE A 80 6.57 -3.75 0.10
C ILE A 80 5.65 -3.62 -1.11
N ILE A 81 5.30 -4.74 -1.75
CA ILE A 81 4.44 -4.77 -2.94
C ILE A 81 3.03 -4.31 -2.61
N SER A 82 2.46 -4.84 -1.52
CA SER A 82 1.15 -4.45 -1.02
C SER A 82 1.11 -2.93 -0.83
N ILE A 83 2.02 -2.38 -0.02
CA ILE A 83 2.08 -0.94 0.26
C ILE A 83 2.34 -0.13 -1.02
N PHE A 84 3.23 -0.59 -1.91
CA PHE A 84 3.52 0.06 -3.18
C PHE A 84 2.26 0.26 -4.02
N SER A 85 1.43 -0.78 -4.16
CA SER A 85 0.19 -0.71 -4.93
C SER A 85 -0.76 0.37 -4.39
N GLY A 86 -0.83 0.51 -3.06
CA GLY A 86 -1.59 1.54 -2.36
C GLY A 86 -1.04 2.95 -2.59
N VAL A 87 0.22 3.20 -2.20
CA VAL A 87 0.80 4.56 -2.20
C VAL A 87 1.05 5.12 -3.60
N ARG A 88 1.10 4.26 -4.62
CA ARG A 88 1.17 4.67 -6.03
C ARG A 88 -0.21 4.85 -6.67
N GLY A 89 -1.29 4.75 -5.90
CA GLY A 89 -2.67 4.94 -6.38
C GLY A 89 -3.16 3.87 -7.33
N MET A 90 -2.48 2.72 -7.39
CA MET A 90 -2.82 1.65 -8.34
C MET A 90 -4.10 0.91 -7.96
N ILE A 91 -4.59 1.10 -6.73
CA ILE A 91 -5.82 0.51 -6.21
C ILE A 91 -6.92 1.55 -5.97
N ASP A 92 -6.76 2.80 -6.42
CA ASP A 92 -7.71 3.90 -6.19
C ASP A 92 -9.09 3.62 -6.83
N ASP A 93 -9.14 2.80 -7.88
CA ASP A 93 -10.34 2.32 -8.57
C ASP A 93 -10.95 1.04 -7.96
N ILE A 94 -10.26 0.38 -7.03
CA ILE A 94 -10.78 -0.80 -6.33
C ILE A 94 -11.70 -0.35 -5.19
N LYS A 95 -12.86 -1.00 -5.06
CA LYS A 95 -13.79 -0.74 -3.96
C LYS A 95 -13.14 -1.12 -2.62
N PRO A 96 -13.32 -0.34 -1.53
CA PRO A 96 -12.72 -0.64 -0.23
C PRO A 96 -12.95 -2.07 0.27
N ALA A 97 -14.16 -2.61 0.08
CA ALA A 97 -14.52 -3.97 0.47
C ALA A 97 -13.74 -5.07 -0.28
N ASP A 98 -13.22 -4.77 -1.47
CA ASP A 98 -12.51 -5.71 -2.34
C ASP A 98 -10.98 -5.63 -2.17
N VAL A 99 -10.45 -4.64 -1.43
CA VAL A 99 -9.00 -4.38 -1.29
C VAL A 99 -8.24 -5.59 -0.74
N GLN A 100 -8.76 -6.25 0.30
CA GLN A 100 -8.11 -7.45 0.86
C GLN A 100 -8.10 -8.63 -0.11
N ARG A 101 -9.18 -8.78 -0.90
CA ARG A 101 -9.26 -9.81 -1.93
C ARG A 101 -8.27 -9.53 -3.06
N PHE A 102 -8.16 -8.26 -3.44
CA PHE A 102 -7.19 -7.79 -4.42
C PHE A 102 -5.74 -8.04 -3.95
N GLU A 103 -5.39 -7.65 -2.71
CA GLU A 103 -4.05 -7.87 -2.16
C GLU A 103 -3.68 -9.36 -2.18
N ALA A 104 -4.54 -10.23 -1.67
CA ALA A 104 -4.29 -11.67 -1.65
C ALA A 104 -4.12 -12.25 -3.06
N GLY A 105 -4.97 -11.83 -4.00
CA GLY A 105 -4.89 -12.26 -5.40
C GLY A 105 -3.62 -11.77 -6.10
N LEU A 106 -3.24 -10.50 -5.87
CA LEU A 106 -2.04 -9.89 -6.44
C LEU A 106 -0.77 -10.61 -5.95
N LEU A 107 -0.68 -10.87 -4.65
CA LEU A 107 0.48 -11.56 -4.07
C LEU A 107 0.61 -12.98 -4.64
N ASN A 108 -0.49 -13.72 -4.74
CA ASN A 108 -0.49 -15.06 -5.36
C ASN A 108 -0.08 -14.99 -6.84
N PHE A 109 -0.64 -14.04 -7.60
CA PHE A 109 -0.32 -13.85 -9.01
C PHE A 109 1.17 -13.57 -9.23
N LEU A 110 1.78 -12.73 -8.39
CA LEU A 110 3.20 -12.43 -8.47
C LEU A 110 4.07 -13.61 -8.07
N GLU A 111 3.66 -14.41 -7.07
CA GLU A 111 4.36 -15.64 -6.70
C GLU A 111 4.35 -16.68 -7.81
N GLU A 112 3.23 -16.80 -8.54
CA GLU A 112 3.09 -17.77 -9.63
C GLU A 112 3.77 -17.31 -10.92
N LYS A 113 3.63 -16.03 -11.30
CA LYS A 113 4.02 -15.54 -12.63
C LYS A 113 5.24 -14.62 -12.66
N HIS A 114 5.62 -14.04 -11.53
CA HIS A 114 6.68 -13.02 -11.44
C HIS A 114 7.64 -13.28 -10.27
N LYS A 115 7.96 -14.56 -10.03
CA LYS A 115 8.85 -14.97 -8.94
C LYS A 115 10.25 -14.34 -9.04
N ASP A 116 10.75 -14.16 -10.26
CA ASP A 116 12.01 -13.48 -10.56
C ASP A 116 12.02 -12.03 -10.07
N LEU A 117 10.89 -11.33 -10.17
CA LEU A 117 10.72 -9.98 -9.65
C LEU A 117 10.76 -9.97 -8.12
N LEU A 118 10.09 -10.93 -7.46
CA LEU A 118 10.12 -11.08 -6.00
C LEU A 118 11.55 -11.34 -5.50
N ASP A 119 12.28 -12.23 -6.18
CA ASP A 119 13.67 -12.58 -5.85
C ASP A 119 14.60 -11.37 -6.04
N THR A 120 14.36 -10.56 -7.08
CA THR A 120 15.12 -9.33 -7.32
C THR A 120 14.91 -8.33 -6.17
N ILE A 121 13.67 -8.09 -5.76
CA ILE A 121 13.36 -7.18 -4.64
C ILE A 121 13.97 -7.72 -3.33
N ALA A 122 13.90 -9.03 -3.10
CA ALA A 122 14.49 -9.69 -1.93
C ALA A 122 16.01 -9.51 -1.86
N LYS A 123 16.69 -9.68 -3.00
CA LYS A 123 18.15 -9.59 -3.12
C LYS A 123 18.64 -8.16 -3.02
N GLU A 124 18.02 -7.24 -3.77
CA GLU A 124 18.47 -5.86 -3.83
C GLU A 124 18.02 -5.03 -2.62
N LYS A 125 16.95 -5.46 -1.94
CA LYS A 125 16.36 -4.79 -0.77
C LYS A 125 15.97 -3.33 -1.02
N LYS A 126 15.81 -2.94 -2.29
CA LYS A 126 15.41 -1.61 -2.79
C LYS A 126 14.44 -1.78 -3.96
N LEU A 127 13.70 -0.72 -4.26
CA LEU A 127 12.96 -0.58 -5.50
C LEU A 127 13.69 0.47 -6.34
N ASP A 128 14.33 0.06 -7.42
CA ASP A 128 14.82 0.99 -8.43
C ASP A 128 13.78 1.20 -9.53
N ASP A 129 14.03 2.17 -10.42
CA ASP A 129 13.06 2.58 -11.43
C ASP A 129 12.64 1.41 -12.33
N ALA A 130 13.59 0.55 -12.73
CA ALA A 130 13.33 -0.63 -13.53
C ALA A 130 12.44 -1.65 -12.80
N THR A 131 12.69 -1.86 -11.50
CA THR A 131 11.87 -2.75 -10.66
C THR A 131 10.48 -2.17 -10.43
N GLU A 132 10.37 -0.86 -10.21
CA GLU A 132 9.08 -0.17 -10.07
C GLU A 132 8.25 -0.27 -11.35
N GLU A 133 8.85 -0.09 -12.52
CA GLU A 133 8.16 -0.21 -13.81
C GLU A 133 7.63 -1.63 -14.03
N LYS A 134 8.46 -2.66 -13.78
CA LYS A 134 8.02 -4.05 -13.85
C LYS A 134 6.89 -4.34 -12.88
N LEU A 135 6.98 -3.81 -11.66
CA LEU A 135 5.94 -4.01 -10.65
C LEU A 135 4.64 -3.33 -11.05
N LYS A 136 4.70 -2.10 -11.60
CA LYS A 136 3.53 -1.41 -12.15
C LYS A 136 2.90 -2.22 -13.27
N ALA A 137 3.68 -2.70 -14.22
CA ALA A 137 3.18 -3.51 -15.32
C ALA A 137 2.49 -4.79 -14.82
N ALA A 138 3.09 -5.50 -13.86
CA ALA A 138 2.51 -6.71 -13.28
C ALA A 138 1.21 -6.44 -12.52
N ILE A 139 1.14 -5.35 -11.74
CA ILE A 139 -0.08 -4.94 -11.04
C ILE A 139 -1.19 -4.58 -12.04
N THR A 140 -0.88 -3.81 -13.09
CA THR A 140 -1.85 -3.47 -14.14
C THR A 140 -2.37 -4.74 -14.84
N ALA A 141 -1.48 -5.67 -15.18
CA ALA A 141 -1.87 -6.94 -15.79
C ALA A 141 -2.77 -7.77 -14.86
N PHE A 142 -2.50 -7.79 -13.55
CA PHE A 142 -3.37 -8.45 -12.58
C PHE A 142 -4.73 -7.76 -12.45
N LYS A 143 -4.78 -6.43 -12.48
CA LYS A 143 -6.03 -5.66 -12.43
C LYS A 143 -6.96 -5.97 -13.60
N GLU A 144 -6.42 -6.22 -14.79
CA GLU A 144 -7.23 -6.64 -15.95
C GLU A 144 -7.87 -8.03 -15.76
N LEU A 145 -7.35 -8.85 -14.84
CA LEU A 145 -7.85 -10.18 -14.51
C LEU A 145 -8.77 -10.21 -13.28
N PHE A 146 -8.79 -9.14 -12.47
CA PHE A 146 -9.48 -9.05 -11.18
C PHE A 146 -10.92 -8.52 -11.31
#